data_AF-A0A9E0M989-F1
#
_entry.id   AF-A0A9E0M989-F1
#
_cell.length_a   1.000
_cell.length_b   1.000
_cell.length_c   1.000
_cell.angle_alpha   90.00
_cell.angle_beta   90.00
_cell.angle_gamma   90.00
#
_symmetry.space_group_name_H-M   'P 1'
#
loop_
_entity.id
_entity.type
_entity.pdbx_description
1 polymer ?
#
loop_
_entity_poly.entity_id
_entity_poly.type
_entity_poly.pdbx_seq_one_letter_code
_entity_poly.pdbx_strand_id
1 'polypeptide(L)'
;ELEVVLDGGSMPTPAMVAWARELQVGSWYMLDRGGHSEPVQLAWHGMRKQLSLFVTPQGRCVLFQQHRLASYLQAGLMLPAQDEALTVRATRSALAKLDVDAGRLLS
;
A
#
# COMPACT_ATOMS: atom_id res chain seq x y z
N GLU A 1 -6.17 10.75 -17.44
CA GLU A 1 -6.43 9.39 -18.00
C GLU A 1 -6.50 8.40 -16.84
N LEU A 2 -7.42 7.44 -16.90
CA LEU A 2 -7.60 6.41 -15.86
C LEU A 2 -7.08 5.08 -16.38
N GLU A 3 -6.20 4.46 -15.60
CA GLU A 3 -5.65 3.16 -15.89
C GLU A 3 -6.08 2.14 -14.82
N VAL A 4 -6.50 0.96 -15.25
CA VAL A 4 -6.87 -0.14 -14.36
C VAL A 4 -5.77 -1.20 -14.40
N VAL A 5 -5.18 -1.51 -13.25
CA VAL A 5 -4.13 -2.52 -13.17
C VAL A 5 -4.77 -3.89 -13.05
N LEU A 6 -4.77 -4.61 -14.18
CA LEU A 6 -5.37 -5.94 -14.27
C LEU A 6 -4.37 -7.07 -14.06
N ASP A 7 -3.06 -6.83 -14.22
CA ASP A 7 -2.01 -7.85 -14.18
C ASP A 7 -0.84 -7.47 -13.27
N GLY A 8 -0.03 -8.46 -12.88
CA GLY A 8 1.17 -8.28 -12.08
C GLY A 8 1.12 -8.92 -10.69
N GLY A 9 2.32 -9.35 -10.24
CA GLY A 9 2.60 -9.98 -8.95
C GLY A 9 2.05 -11.42 -8.79
N SER A 10 2.55 -12.12 -7.77
CA SER A 10 2.07 -13.45 -7.38
C SER A 10 0.82 -13.35 -6.50
N MET A 11 0.19 -14.48 -6.20
CA MET A 11 -0.85 -14.54 -5.18
C MET A 11 -0.34 -13.89 -3.87
N PRO A 12 -1.01 -12.86 -3.35
CA PRO A 12 -0.55 -12.15 -2.17
C PRO A 12 -0.92 -12.94 -0.91
N THR A 13 -0.07 -12.87 0.11
CA THR A 13 -0.37 -13.44 1.42
C THR A 13 -1.51 -12.68 2.11
N PRO A 14 -2.24 -13.31 3.06
CA PRO A 14 -3.28 -12.61 3.84
C PRO A 14 -2.77 -11.35 4.55
N ALA A 15 -1.51 -11.35 5.01
CA ALA A 15 -0.87 -10.19 5.63
C ALA A 15 -0.72 -9.01 4.65
N MET A 16 -0.31 -9.28 3.41
CA MET A 16 -0.20 -8.24 2.37
C MET A 16 -1.58 -7.70 1.97
N VAL A 17 -2.59 -8.58 1.93
CA VAL A 17 -3.98 -8.18 1.69
C VAL A 17 -4.51 -7.28 2.81
N ALA A 18 -4.19 -7.58 4.07
CA ALA A 18 -4.51 -6.71 5.21
C ALA A 18 -3.79 -5.37 5.11
N TRP A 19 -2.48 -5.38 4.83
CA TRP A 19 -1.69 -4.16 4.69
C TRP A 19 -2.23 -3.23 3.57
N ALA A 20 -2.63 -3.79 2.43
CA ALA A 20 -3.26 -3.03 1.35
C ALA A 20 -4.51 -2.25 1.80
N ARG A 21 -5.28 -2.74 2.78
CA ARG A 21 -6.46 -2.02 3.34
C ARG A 21 -6.07 -0.91 4.32
N GLU A 22 -4.87 -0.98 4.86
CA GLU A 22 -4.40 -0.09 5.92
C GLU A 22 -3.62 1.10 5.37
N LEU A 23 -3.34 1.11 4.06
CA LEU A 23 -2.75 2.27 3.40
C LEU A 23 -3.59 3.53 3.68
N GLN A 24 -2.92 4.66 3.84
CA GLN A 24 -3.58 5.91 4.22
C GLN A 24 -3.77 6.81 3.00
N VAL A 25 -5.01 7.27 2.78
CA VAL A 25 -5.30 8.31 1.79
C VAL A 25 -4.47 9.55 2.11
N GLY A 26 -3.90 10.18 1.09
CA GLY A 26 -2.95 11.28 1.19
C GLY A 26 -1.49 10.84 1.31
N SER A 27 -1.21 9.55 1.57
CA SER A 27 0.18 9.06 1.61
C SER A 27 0.76 8.86 0.21
N TRP A 28 2.05 9.11 0.09
CA TRP A 28 2.82 8.96 -1.14
C TRP A 28 3.51 7.61 -1.20
N TYR A 29 3.58 7.06 -2.40
CA TYR A 29 4.19 5.78 -2.74
C TYR A 29 5.01 5.92 -4.02
N MET A 30 6.05 5.12 -4.16
CA MET A 30 6.73 4.86 -5.42
C MET A 30 6.08 3.64 -6.06
N LEU A 31 5.54 3.82 -7.27
CA LEU A 31 4.99 2.75 -8.10
C LEU A 31 6.00 2.41 -9.19
N ASP A 32 6.52 1.19 -9.20
CA ASP A 32 7.31 0.64 -10.31
C ASP A 32 6.39 -0.13 -11.27
N ARG A 33 6.39 0.27 -12.53
CA ARG A 33 5.80 -0.52 -13.61
C ARG A 33 6.72 -0.60 -14.82
N GLY A 34 7.05 -1.83 -15.20
CA GLY A 34 7.89 -2.10 -16.35
C GLY A 34 9.28 -1.49 -16.24
N GLY A 35 9.81 -1.31 -15.02
CA GLY A 35 11.13 -0.71 -14.77
C GLY A 35 11.12 0.81 -14.68
N HIS A 36 9.94 1.45 -14.74
CA HIS A 36 9.77 2.88 -14.50
C HIS A 36 9.12 3.11 -13.14
N SER A 37 9.87 3.73 -12.23
CA SER A 37 9.38 4.10 -10.90
C SER A 37 8.94 5.56 -10.87
N GLU A 38 7.74 5.82 -10.37
CA GLU A 38 7.17 7.17 -10.27
C GLU A 38 6.42 7.39 -8.95
N PRO A 39 6.38 8.64 -8.43
CA PRO A 39 5.61 8.95 -7.24
C PRO A 39 4.12 8.99 -7.56
N VAL A 40 3.34 8.34 -6.71
CA VAL A 40 1.88 8.35 -6.73
C VAL A 40 1.32 8.58 -5.33
N GLN A 41 0.26 9.38 -5.22
CA GLN A 41 -0.46 9.58 -3.97
C GLN A 41 -1.70 8.71 -3.94
N LEU A 42 -1.95 8.01 -2.83
CA LEU A 42 -3.23 7.35 -2.61
C LEU A 42 -4.32 8.42 -2.43
N ALA A 43 -5.15 8.63 -3.44
CA ALA A 43 -6.18 9.68 -3.43
C ALA A 43 -7.51 9.20 -2.83
N TRP A 44 -7.81 7.90 -2.92
CA TRP A 44 -9.11 7.40 -2.50
C TRP A 44 -9.14 5.88 -2.26
N HIS A 45 -10.02 5.47 -1.35
CA HIS A 45 -10.46 4.10 -1.15
C HIS A 45 -11.98 3.99 -1.32
N GLY A 46 -12.45 2.92 -1.96
CA GLY A 46 -13.88 2.64 -2.04
C GLY A 46 -14.26 1.18 -2.03
N MET A 47 -15.56 0.93 -2.18
CA MET A 47 -16.17 -0.40 -2.13
C MET A 47 -15.66 -1.19 -0.91
N ARG A 48 -15.76 -0.64 0.31
CA ARG A 48 -15.22 -1.27 1.55
C ARG A 48 -13.72 -1.60 1.44
N LYS A 49 -12.93 -0.66 0.91
CA LYS A 49 -11.48 -0.79 0.67
C LYS A 49 -11.11 -1.94 -0.28
N GLN A 50 -12.03 -2.31 -1.18
CA GLN A 50 -11.73 -3.26 -2.27
C GLN A 50 -11.04 -2.56 -3.46
N LEU A 51 -11.13 -1.24 -3.55
CA LEU A 51 -10.51 -0.43 -4.60
C LEU A 51 -9.65 0.68 -4.00
N SER A 52 -8.49 0.92 -4.61
CA SER A 52 -7.56 1.98 -4.26
C SER A 52 -7.18 2.77 -5.50
N LEU A 53 -7.40 4.08 -5.46
CA LEU A 53 -7.08 5.00 -6.55
C LEU A 53 -5.84 5.80 -6.18
N PHE A 54 -4.81 5.68 -7.01
CA PHE A 54 -3.59 6.44 -6.92
C PHE A 54 -3.54 7.51 -8.01
N VAL A 55 -2.92 8.64 -7.72
CA VAL A 55 -2.75 9.73 -8.68
C VAL A 55 -1.29 10.18 -8.76
N THR A 56 -0.78 10.39 -9.96
CA THR A 56 0.53 11.01 -10.16
C THR A 56 0.42 12.53 -9.98
N PRO A 57 1.52 13.25 -9.71
CA PRO A 57 1.53 14.72 -9.68
C PRO A 57 1.03 15.36 -10.99
N GLN A 58 1.17 14.64 -12.12
CA GLN A 58 0.73 15.06 -13.45
C GLN A 58 -0.74 14.72 -13.74
N GLY A 59 -1.47 14.17 -12.77
CA GLY A 59 -2.91 13.91 -12.88
C GLY A 59 -3.29 12.61 -13.58
N ARG A 60 -2.35 11.67 -13.76
CA ARG A 60 -2.68 10.30 -14.20
C ARG A 60 -3.25 9.52 -13.02
N CYS A 61 -4.33 8.79 -13.27
CA CYS A 61 -5.01 7.98 -12.28
C CYS A 61 -4.71 6.49 -12.50
N VAL A 62 -4.35 5.78 -11.44
CA VAL A 62 -4.10 4.33 -11.45
C VAL A 62 -4.98 3.66 -10.41
N LEU A 63 -5.88 2.78 -10.85
CA LEU A 63 -6.82 2.07 -10.00
C LEU A 63 -6.37 0.62 -9.79
N PHE A 64 -6.26 0.22 -8.52
CA PHE A 64 -5.98 -1.14 -8.12
C PHE A 64 -7.18 -1.78 -7.42
N GLN A 65 -7.45 -3.04 -7.78
CA GLN A 65 -8.17 -3.94 -6.89
C GLN A 65 -7.30 -4.30 -5.68
N GLN A 66 -7.93 -4.60 -4.54
CA GLN A 66 -7.22 -4.82 -3.28
C GLN A 66 -6.19 -5.96 -3.36
N HIS A 67 -6.54 -7.10 -3.97
CA HIS A 67 -5.59 -8.21 -4.14
C HIS A 67 -4.42 -7.82 -5.05
N ARG A 68 -4.67 -7.05 -6.13
CA ARG A 68 -3.61 -6.58 -7.02
C ARG A 68 -2.68 -5.62 -6.31
N LEU A 69 -3.21 -4.68 -5.54
CA LEU A 69 -2.41 -3.79 -4.69
C LEU A 69 -1.53 -4.58 -3.72
N ALA A 70 -2.10 -5.60 -3.07
CA ALA A 70 -1.35 -6.47 -2.17
C ALA A 70 -0.22 -7.24 -2.88
N SER A 71 -0.46 -7.72 -4.10
CA SER A 71 0.58 -8.37 -4.92
C SER A 71 1.72 -7.41 -5.28
N TYR A 72 1.40 -6.14 -5.55
CA TYR A 72 2.40 -5.10 -5.83
C TYR A 72 3.23 -4.75 -4.59
N LEU A 73 2.58 -4.60 -3.43
CA LEU A 73 3.27 -4.41 -2.15
C LEU A 73 4.20 -5.60 -1.85
N GLN A 74 3.72 -6.83 -2.04
CA GLN A 74 4.48 -8.05 -1.81
C GLN A 74 5.71 -8.16 -2.73
N ALA A 75 5.57 -7.73 -3.98
CA ALA A 75 6.64 -7.75 -4.97
C ALA A 75 7.62 -6.57 -4.85
N GLY A 76 7.36 -5.61 -3.94
CA GLY A 76 8.14 -4.38 -3.83
C GLY A 76 7.95 -3.40 -5.00
N LEU A 77 6.90 -3.59 -5.80
CA LEU A 77 6.53 -2.71 -6.92
C LEU A 77 5.70 -1.50 -6.47
N MET A 78 5.21 -1.52 -5.23
CA MET A 78 4.64 -0.36 -4.57
C MET A 78 5.27 -0.23 -3.19
N LEU A 79 5.92 0.89 -2.93
CA LEU A 79 6.62 1.16 -1.68
C LEU A 79 6.27 2.55 -1.17
N PRO A 80 6.18 2.80 0.14
CA PRO A 80 6.02 4.16 0.66
C PRO A 80 7.12 5.08 0.11
N ALA A 81 6.73 6.25 -0.40
CA ALA A 81 7.69 7.27 -0.80
C ALA A 81 8.37 7.76 0.49
N GLN A 82 9.69 7.67 0.54
CA GLN A 82 10.42 8.15 1.71
C GLN A 82 10.49 9.67 1.66
N ASP A 83 9.93 10.32 2.68
CA ASP A 83 10.51 11.55 3.21
C ASP A 83 10.55 11.39 4.73
N GLU A 84 11.74 11.32 5.30
CA GLU A 84 11.94 10.71 6.61
C GLU A 84 11.72 11.68 7.78
N ALA A 85 11.04 11.22 8.82
CA ALA A 85 11.52 11.42 10.19
C ALA A 85 11.52 10.05 10.90
N LEU A 86 12.72 9.50 11.10
CA LEU A 86 13.03 8.14 11.57
C LEU A 86 12.27 7.71 12.86
N THR A 87 11.95 8.66 13.74
CA THR A 87 11.28 8.40 15.03
C THR A 87 9.78 8.07 14.91
N VAL A 88 9.09 8.60 13.89
CA VAL A 88 7.64 8.37 13.69
C VAL A 88 7.38 6.98 13.11
N ARG A 89 8.31 6.48 12.27
CA ARG A 89 8.27 5.11 11.73
C ARG A 89 8.49 4.07 12.83
N ALA A 90 9.44 4.31 13.74
CA ALA A 90 9.77 3.39 14.83
C ALA A 90 8.62 3.20 15.85
N THR A 91 7.94 4.28 16.25
CA THR A 91 6.79 4.20 17.17
C THR A 91 5.58 3.49 16.55
N ARG A 92 5.31 3.71 15.26
CA ARG A 92 4.19 3.06 14.57
C ARG A 92 4.40 1.55 14.41
N SER A 93 5.62 1.12 14.07
CA SER A 93 5.95 -0.31 13.99
C SER A 93 6.04 -1.00 15.35
N ALA A 94 6.42 -0.30 16.41
CA ALA A 94 6.45 -0.86 17.76
C ALA A 94 5.03 -1.09 18.32
N LEU A 95 4.12 -0.12 18.15
CA LEU A 95 2.72 -0.28 18.55
C LEU A 95 2.02 -1.41 17.79
N ALA A 96 2.28 -1.55 16.48
CA ALA A 96 1.70 -2.61 15.66
C ALA A 96 2.21 -4.03 16.03
N LYS A 97 3.43 -4.15 16.55
CA LYS A 97 3.96 -5.44 17.05
C LYS A 97 3.39 -5.79 18.43
N LEU A 98 3.27 -4.80 19.33
CA LEU A 98 2.77 -5.01 20.70
C LEU A 98 1.30 -5.43 20.75
N ASP A 99 0.44 -4.90 19.86
CA ASP A 99 -0.98 -5.24 19.82
C ASP A 99 -1.23 -6.69 19.34
N VAL A 100 -0.35 -7.20 18.46
CA VAL A 100 -0.40 -8.58 17.96
C VAL A 100 0.12 -9.58 19.01
N ASP A 101 1.11 -9.20 19.81
CA ASP A 101 1.71 -10.08 20.83
C ASP A 101 0.90 -10.12 22.15
N ALA A 102 0.17 -9.06 22.53
CA ALA A 102 -0.59 -9.03 23.78
C ALA A 102 -1.75 -10.04 23.83
N GLY A 103 -2.43 -10.27 22.71
CA GLY A 103 -3.51 -11.27 22.63
C GLY A 103 -3.03 -12.72 22.69
N ARG A 104 -1.72 -12.95 22.54
CA ARG A 104 -1.07 -14.26 22.51
C ARG A 104 -0.38 -14.62 23.84
N LEU A 105 -0.31 -13.67 24.77
CA LEU A 105 0.27 -13.83 26.11
C LEU A 105 -0.75 -14.17 27.20
N LEU A 106 -2.05 -14.15 26.90
CA LEU A 106 -3.13 -14.52 27.83
C LEU A 106 -3.74 -15.90 27.55
N SER A 107 -3.09 -16.72 26.70
CA SER A 107 -3.39 -18.15 26.51
C SER A 107 -2.47 -19.03 27.32
#